data_AF-A0A965EI94-F1
#
_entry.id   AF-A0A965EI94-F1
#
_cell.length_a   1.000
_cell.length_b   1.000
_cell.length_c   1.000
_cell.angle_alpha   90.00
_cell.angle_beta   90.00
_cell.angle_gamma   90.00
#
_symmetry.space_group_name_H-M   'P 1'
#
loop_
_entity.id
_entity.type
_entity.pdbx_description
1 polymer ?
#
loop_
_entity_poly.entity_id
_entity_poly.type
_entity_poly.pdbx_seq_one_letter_code
_entity_poly.pdbx_strand_id
1 'polypeptide(L)'
;MIKNYLLITLRNLLKNKLFIFINVFGMGVAIACCIVAYLNWEYSDKWDASFSNADNVYRVQFWREFQGEQERYGIIPMPVAGYVKQNIKDVA
;
A
#
# COMPACT_ATOMS: atom_id res chain seq x y z
N MET A 1 -7.33 -39.62 21.07
CA MET A 1 -5.85 -39.52 20.98
C MET A 1 -5.35 -38.10 20.74
N ILE A 2 -5.94 -37.32 19.81
CA ILE A 2 -5.61 -35.89 19.57
C ILE A 2 -5.59 -35.04 20.85
N LYS A 3 -6.54 -35.26 21.75
CA LYS A 3 -6.62 -34.56 23.05
C LYS A 3 -5.36 -34.74 23.91
N ASN A 4 -4.76 -35.93 23.87
CA ASN A 4 -3.54 -36.24 24.61
C ASN A 4 -2.30 -35.61 23.96
N TYR A 5 -2.21 -35.65 22.62
CA TYR A 5 -1.15 -34.96 21.89
C TYR A 5 -1.17 -33.45 22.12
N LEU A 6 -2.35 -32.81 22.08
CA LEU A 6 -2.49 -31.38 22.39
C LEU A 6 -2.02 -31.05 23.81
N LEU A 7 -2.40 -31.87 24.80
CA LEU A 7 -1.97 -31.72 26.19
C LEU A 7 -0.46 -31.84 26.36
N ILE A 8 0.15 -32.85 25.72
CA ILE A 8 1.61 -33.07 25.78
C ILE A 8 2.35 -31.91 25.13
N THR A 9 1.91 -31.47 23.95
CA THR A 9 2.48 -30.32 23.25
C THR A 9 2.35 -29.05 24.07
N LEU A 10 1.18 -28.73 24.63
CA LEU A 10 0.99 -27.56 25.50
C LEU A 10 1.90 -27.59 26.73
N ARG A 11 2.03 -28.75 27.38
CA ARG A 11 2.92 -28.89 28.54
C ARG A 11 4.39 -28.71 28.17
N ASN A 12 4.79 -29.18 26.99
CA ASN A 12 6.15 -28.98 26.49
C ASN A 12 6.40 -27.52 26.09
N LEU A 13 5.40 -26.89 25.48
CA LEU A 13 5.45 -25.47 25.11
C LEU A 13 5.61 -24.58 26.35
N LEU A 14 4.85 -24.85 27.41
CA LEU A 14 4.93 -24.10 28.67
C LEU A 14 6.27 -24.27 29.42
N LYS A 15 7.05 -25.32 29.13
CA LYS A 15 8.40 -25.50 29.69
C LYS A 15 9.45 -24.64 29.00
N ASN A 16 9.31 -24.40 27.69
CA ASN A 16 10.28 -23.68 26.86
C ASN A 16 9.78 -22.28 26.45
N LYS A 17 9.26 -21.52 27.41
CA LYS A 17 8.53 -20.25 27.16
C LYS A 17 9.30 -19.24 26.31
N LEU A 18 10.59 -19.06 26.57
CA LEU A 18 11.43 -18.09 25.84
C LEU A 18 11.57 -18.45 24.36
N PHE A 19 11.86 -19.72 24.06
CA PHE A 19 12.02 -20.20 22.69
C PHE A 19 10.73 -20.02 21.86
N ILE A 20 9.59 -20.31 22.47
CA ILE A 20 8.29 -20.17 21.81
C ILE A 20 7.91 -18.71 21.66
N PHE A 21 8.18 -17.89 22.66
CA PHE A 21 7.95 -16.46 22.58
C PHE A 21 8.69 -15.86 21.39
N ILE A 22 10.00 -16.11 21.26
CA ILE A 22 10.80 -15.57 20.15
C ILE A 22 10.26 -16.03 18.80
N ASN A 23 9.95 -17.33 18.64
CA ASN A 23 9.46 -17.86 17.36
C ASN A 23 8.06 -17.33 17.01
N VAL A 24 7.11 -17.37 17.94
CA VAL A 24 5.74 -16.93 17.69
C VAL A 24 5.69 -15.40 17.50
N PHE A 25 6.45 -14.66 18.32
CA PHE A 25 6.52 -13.21 18.21
C PHE A 25 7.19 -12.78 16.90
N GLY A 26 8.33 -13.38 16.55
CA GLY A 26 9.04 -13.08 15.30
C GLY A 26 8.18 -13.38 14.07
N MET A 27 7.48 -14.52 14.04
CA MET A 27 6.52 -14.82 12.99
C MET A 27 5.35 -13.83 12.97
N GLY A 28 4.81 -13.47 14.13
CA GLY A 28 3.73 -12.49 14.25
C GLY A 28 4.10 -11.12 13.68
N VAL A 29 5.31 -10.64 14.00
CA VAL A 29 5.84 -9.38 13.46
C VAL A 29 6.04 -9.48 11.94
N ALA A 30 6.63 -10.56 11.44
CA ALA A 30 6.84 -10.75 10.00
C ALA A 30 5.52 -10.74 9.23
N ILE A 31 4.49 -11.45 9.73
CA ILE A 31 3.16 -11.48 9.13
C ILE A 31 2.52 -10.08 9.18
N ALA A 32 2.63 -9.37 10.30
CA ALA A 32 2.11 -8.01 10.41
C ALA A 32 2.75 -7.07 9.38
N CYS A 33 4.08 -7.14 9.20
CA CYS A 33 4.79 -6.38 8.16
C CYS A 33 4.27 -6.72 6.74
N CYS A 34 4.10 -8.00 6.43
CA CYS A 34 3.57 -8.42 5.13
C CYS A 34 2.13 -7.92 4.89
N ILE A 35 1.27 -7.94 5.91
CA ILE A 35 -0.10 -7.42 5.82
C ILE A 35 -0.09 -5.91 5.54
N VAL A 36 0.72 -5.14 6.26
CA VAL A 36 0.82 -3.69 6.04
C VAL A 36 1.34 -3.37 4.64
N ALA A 37 2.36 -4.10 4.17
CA ALA A 37 2.88 -3.94 2.81
C ALA A 37 1.81 -4.24 1.76
N TYR A 38 1.05 -5.33 1.94
CA TYR A 38 -0.04 -5.69 1.04
C TYR A 38 -1.15 -4.63 1.03
N LEU A 39 -1.58 -4.14 2.21
CA LEU A 39 -2.60 -3.09 2.29
C LEU A 39 -2.15 -1.79 1.63
N ASN A 40 -0.86 -1.44 1.73
CA ASN A 40 -0.31 -0.26 1.05
C ASN A 40 -0.30 -0.41 -0.47
N TRP A 41 0.06 -1.60 -0.96
CA TRP A 41 0.00 -1.92 -2.37
C TRP A 41 -1.45 -1.90 -2.89
N GLU A 42 -2.37 -2.55 -2.19
CA GLU A 42 -3.80 -2.60 -2.52
C GLU A 42 -4.42 -1.20 -2.52
N TYR A 43 -4.06 -0.35 -1.56
CA TYR A 43 -4.48 1.04 -1.54
C TYR A 43 -3.99 1.79 -2.77
N SER A 44 -2.72 1.61 -3.15
CA SER A 44 -2.14 2.29 -4.31
C SER A 44 -2.78 1.86 -5.62
N ASP A 45 -3.11 0.57 -5.75
CA ASP A 45 -3.78 0.00 -6.93
C ASP A 45 -5.24 0.47 -7.05
N LYS A 46 -5.99 0.44 -5.94
CA LYS A 46 -7.42 0.81 -5.91
C LYS A 46 -7.67 2.32 -5.88
N TRP A 47 -6.64 3.13 -5.58
CA TRP A 47 -6.77 4.57 -5.46
C TRP A 47 -7.37 5.20 -6.71
N ASP A 48 -6.85 4.87 -7.88
CA ASP A 48 -7.29 5.43 -9.15
C ASP A 48 -8.62 4.81 -9.65
N ALA A 49 -8.93 3.58 -9.23
CA ALA A 49 -10.16 2.88 -9.62
C ALA A 49 -11.43 3.34 -8.87
N SER A 50 -11.27 4.18 -7.84
CA SER A 50 -12.39 4.61 -6.98
C SER A 50 -13.23 5.75 -7.57
N PHE A 51 -12.83 6.33 -8.72
CA PHE A 51 -13.53 7.43 -9.38
C PHE A 51 -14.54 6.91 -10.43
N SER A 52 -15.71 7.54 -10.51
CA SER A 52 -16.65 7.29 -11.61
C SER A 52 -16.01 7.69 -12.94
N ASN A 53 -16.04 6.83 -13.95
CA ASN A 53 -15.34 6.97 -15.23
C ASN A 53 -13.80 7.06 -15.10
N ALA A 54 -13.19 6.34 -14.15
CA ALA A 54 -11.74 6.31 -13.92
C ALA A 54 -10.89 6.16 -15.20
N ASP A 55 -11.35 5.36 -16.18
CA ASP A 55 -10.65 5.14 -17.46
C ASP A 55 -10.45 6.43 -18.29
N ASN A 56 -11.26 7.46 -18.06
CA ASN A 56 -11.22 8.74 -18.78
C ASN A 56 -10.75 9.90 -17.89
N VAL A 57 -10.27 9.63 -16.68
CA VAL A 57 -9.75 10.65 -15.76
C VAL A 57 -8.24 10.70 -15.87
N TYR A 58 -7.72 11.85 -16.29
CA TYR A 58 -6.28 12.07 -16.44
C TYR A 58 -5.79 13.18 -15.50
N ARG A 59 -4.59 12.99 -14.94
CA ARG A 59 -3.90 14.02 -14.15
C ARG A 59 -2.89 14.77 -15.02
N VAL A 60 -3.04 16.09 -15.11
CA VAL A 60 -2.05 16.97 -15.75
C VAL A 60 -0.80 17.05 -14.86
N GLN A 61 0.36 16.77 -15.44
CA GLN A 61 1.66 16.80 -14.78
C GLN A 61 2.64 17.58 -15.65
N PHE A 62 3.68 18.14 -15.03
CA PHE A 62 4.79 18.74 -15.76
C PHE A 62 6.11 18.14 -15.28
N TRP A 63 7.11 18.21 -16.14
CA TRP A 63 8.47 17.83 -15.79
C TRP A 63 9.13 19.00 -15.05
N ARG A 64 9.65 18.73 -13.85
CA ARG A 64 10.49 19.65 -13.10
C ARG A 64 11.89 19.09 -13.05
N GLU A 65 12.88 19.98 -13.14
CA GLU A 65 14.24 19.64 -12.76
C GLU A 65 14.39 19.88 -11.25
N PHE A 66 14.73 18.82 -10.51
CA PHE A 66 15.01 18.91 -9.09
C PHE A 66 16.32 18.17 -8.81
N GLN A 67 17.30 18.90 -8.28
CA GLN A 67 18.65 18.35 -8.01
C GLN A 67 19.34 17.70 -9.23
N GLY A 68 19.08 18.22 -10.43
CA GLY A 68 19.64 17.69 -11.68
C GLY A 68 18.91 16.47 -12.25
N GLU A 69 17.85 16.01 -11.60
CA GLU A 69 16.97 14.95 -12.11
C GLU A 69 15.66 15.51 -12.63
N GLN A 70 15.17 14.94 -13.73
CA GLN A 70 13.84 15.23 -14.28
C GLN A 70 12.79 14.40 -13.55
N GLU A 71 11.98 15.05 -12.74
CA GLU A 71 10.89 14.42 -12.00
C GLU A 71 9.54 14.85 -12.57
N ARG A 72 8.58 13.92 -12.61
CA ARG A 72 7.18 14.27 -12.87
C ARG A 72 6.57 14.91 -11.63
N TYR A 73 6.03 16.11 -11.78
CA TYR A 73 5.38 16.83 -10.70
C TYR A 73 3.90 17.07 -10.99
N GLY A 74 3.06 16.70 -10.02
CA GLY A 74 1.60 16.72 -10.16
C GLY A 74 0.90 17.94 -9.57
N ILE A 75 1.64 18.92 -9.02
CA ILE A 75 1.06 20.13 -8.42
C ILE A 75 1.16 21.26 -9.44
N ILE A 76 0.09 21.46 -10.21
CA ILE A 76 -0.01 22.52 -11.21
C ILE A 76 -0.73 23.76 -10.65
N PRO A 77 -0.40 24.97 -11.15
CA PRO A 77 -1.17 26.17 -10.82
C PRO A 77 -2.64 26.00 -11.17
N MET A 78 -3.54 26.43 -10.27
CA MET A 78 -5.00 26.36 -10.46
C MET A 78 -5.48 26.89 -11.83
N PRO A 79 -4.92 27.98 -12.42
CA PRO A 79 -5.36 28.48 -13.73
C PRO A 79 -5.21 27.47 -14.89
N VAL A 80 -4.30 26.49 -14.76
CA VAL A 80 -4.07 25.48 -15.80
C VAL A 80 -5.33 24.66 -16.07
N ALA A 81 -6.14 24.39 -15.04
CA ALA A 81 -7.41 23.67 -15.19
C ALA A 81 -8.38 24.40 -16.14
N GLY A 82 -8.51 25.73 -15.98
CA GLY A 82 -9.35 26.56 -16.85
C GLY A 82 -8.79 26.65 -18.27
N TYR A 83 -7.46 26.77 -18.40
CA TYR A 83 -6.80 26.85 -19.70
C TYR A 83 -6.97 25.56 -20.52
N VAL A 84 -6.80 24.40 -19.88
CA VAL A 84 -6.97 23.09 -20.53
C VAL A 84 -8.40 22.92 -21.05
N LYS A 85 -9.41 23.24 -20.23
CA LYS A 85 -10.82 23.15 -20.62
C LYS A 85 -11.18 24.06 -21.81
N GLN A 86 -10.49 25.20 -21.96
CA GLN A 86 -10.74 26.13 -23.07
C GLN A 86 -10.00 25.76 -24.37
N ASN A 87 -8.83 25.11 -24.26
CA ASN A 87 -7.93 24.91 -25.41
C ASN A 87 -7.81 23.44 -25.88
N ILE A 88 -8.24 22.47 -25.07
CA ILE A 88 -8.23 21.05 -25.43
C ILE A 88 -9.67 20.57 -25.66
N LYS A 89 -10.00 20.28 -26.93
CA LYS A 89 -11.37 19.98 -27.38
C LYS A 89 -11.97 18.71 -26.79
N ASP A 90 -11.12 17.75 -26.40
CA ASP A 90 -11.54 16.44 -25.90
C ASP A 90 -11.69 16.39 -24.37
N VAL A 91 -11.48 17.52 -23.67
CA VAL A 91 -11.60 17.62 -22.21
C VAL A 91 -12.89 18.36 -21.85
N ALA A 92 -13.78 17.68 -21.12
CA ALA A 92 -15.16 18.13 -20.83
C ALA A 92 -15.30 19.19 -19.72
#